data_AF-A0A193CAL0-F1
#
_entry.id   AF-A0A193CAL0-F1
#
_cell.length_a   1.000
_cell.length_b   1.000
_cell.length_c   1.000
_cell.angle_alpha   90.00
_cell.angle_beta   90.00
_cell.angle_gamma   90.00
#
_symmetry.space_group_name_H-M   'P 1'
#
loop_
_entity.id
_entity.type
_entity.pdbx_description
1 polymer ?
#
loop_
_entity_poly.entity_id
_entity_poly.type
_entity_poly.pdbx_seq_one_letter_code
_entity_poly.pdbx_strand_id
1 'polypeptide(L)'
;MPDARLESIVHTAARRIGRVLGWCVIIASPLAVIVGLVVLRPSPPPEAPQSERLLKADEPQGWAEMYVRSWLSAHRGDSAGLEAFYPAGMKSTRAVGTQIPVDTSTLSVWSPRLGAWSVMVAADVLVQQPDGKHRARLVCAEASLVGNGEGYVATSLPTPVACPRTLAAVELDYPETAEPNGPIGQSVHGFLLAYLVGRGELNRYVAPGTNIGAIVPPLYAEVQLLELRTHEPFEPGQAARPLDGTEVHATARAWGYDGLGQVTTIDYALTLVARAGRWEISRIDPVPLPAGE
;
A
#
# COMPACT_ATOMS: atom_id res chain seq x y z
N MET A 1 82.77 -31.11 -40.08
CA MET A 1 82.21 -29.73 -40.13
C MET A 1 81.73 -29.45 -41.55
N PRO A 2 80.67 -28.65 -41.71
CA PRO A 2 79.35 -29.04 -42.25
C PRO A 2 78.99 -28.25 -43.53
N ASP A 3 77.90 -28.54 -44.26
CA ASP A 3 76.56 -27.92 -44.19
C ASP A 3 75.79 -28.43 -45.45
N ALA A 4 74.47 -28.50 -45.61
CA ALA A 4 73.29 -28.25 -44.80
C ALA A 4 72.12 -29.07 -45.44
N ARG A 5 71.30 -29.72 -44.62
CA ARG A 5 69.99 -30.28 -45.00
C ARG A 5 68.98 -29.80 -43.96
N LEU A 6 68.23 -28.75 -44.25
CA LEU A 6 67.23 -28.20 -43.32
C LEU A 6 66.03 -27.59 -44.06
N GLU A 7 65.45 -28.32 -45.02
CA GLU A 7 64.40 -27.74 -45.89
C GLU A 7 63.13 -28.56 -46.09
N SER A 8 62.70 -29.45 -45.18
CA SER A 8 61.47 -30.23 -45.46
C SER A 8 60.51 -30.60 -44.33
N ILE A 9 60.51 -29.92 -43.17
CA ILE A 9 59.62 -30.32 -42.05
C ILE A 9 58.61 -29.23 -41.61
N VAL A 10 58.55 -28.06 -42.26
CA VAL A 10 57.70 -26.96 -41.75
C VAL A 10 56.24 -26.98 -42.26
N HIS A 11 55.90 -27.71 -43.33
CA HIS A 11 54.58 -27.55 -43.97
C HIS A 11 53.45 -28.49 -43.54
N THR A 12 53.68 -29.48 -42.67
CA THR A 12 52.63 -30.48 -42.32
C THR A 12 51.96 -30.27 -40.95
N ALA A 13 52.50 -29.43 -40.08
CA ALA A 13 51.92 -29.21 -38.73
C ALA A 13 50.80 -28.15 -38.70
N ALA A 14 50.77 -27.20 -39.64
CA ALA A 14 49.85 -26.06 -39.59
C ALA A 14 48.38 -26.39 -39.92
N ARG A 15 48.10 -27.54 -40.55
CA ARG A 15 46.75 -27.84 -41.10
C ARG A 15 45.81 -28.55 -40.13
N ARG A 16 46.30 -29.16 -39.04
CA ARG A 16 45.45 -29.92 -38.08
C ARG A 16 44.91 -29.08 -36.93
N ILE A 17 45.61 -28.01 -36.53
CA ILE A 17 45.20 -27.18 -35.38
C ILE A 17 43.99 -26.29 -35.74
N GLY A 18 43.94 -25.76 -36.96
CA GLY A 18 42.82 -24.93 -37.42
C GLY A 18 41.48 -25.66 -37.51
N ARG A 19 41.47 -26.98 -37.71
CA ARG A 19 40.24 -27.78 -37.82
C ARG A 19 39.58 -28.08 -36.48
N VAL A 20 40.35 -28.13 -35.39
CA VAL A 20 39.83 -28.38 -34.03
C VAL A 20 39.27 -27.09 -33.42
N LEU A 21 39.96 -25.95 -33.59
CA LEU A 21 39.44 -24.65 -33.14
C LEU A 21 38.14 -24.26 -33.86
N GLY A 22 38.01 -24.58 -35.15
CA GLY A 22 36.79 -24.30 -35.92
C GLY A 22 35.54 -25.06 -35.42
N TRP A 23 35.71 -26.29 -34.90
CA TRP A 23 34.58 -27.08 -34.39
C TRP A 23 34.11 -26.62 -32.99
N CYS A 24 35.00 -26.10 -32.15
CA CYS A 24 34.61 -25.55 -30.85
C CYS A 24 33.75 -24.28 -30.96
N VAL A 25 33.99 -23.44 -31.99
CA VAL A 25 33.20 -22.21 -32.22
C VAL A 25 31.78 -22.52 -32.71
N ILE A 26 31.60 -23.59 -33.49
CA ILE A 26 30.28 -23.98 -34.03
C ILE A 26 29.38 -24.61 -32.95
N ILE A 27 29.95 -25.36 -32.00
CA ILE A 27 29.18 -25.98 -30.90
C ILE A 27 28.85 -24.97 -29.79
N ALA A 28 29.67 -23.94 -29.58
CA ALA A 28 29.42 -22.91 -28.57
C ALA A 28 28.23 -21.98 -28.93
N SER A 29 27.88 -21.89 -30.21
CA SER A 29 26.84 -20.97 -30.71
C SER A 29 25.41 -21.34 -30.26
N PRO A 30 24.91 -22.59 -30.36
CA PRO A 30 23.56 -22.93 -29.89
C PRO A 30 23.41 -22.87 -28.37
N LEU A 31 24.47 -23.14 -27.59
CA LEU A 31 24.43 -23.04 -26.13
C LEU A 31 24.33 -21.58 -25.66
N ALA A 32 25.03 -20.65 -26.33
CA ALA A 32 24.92 -19.22 -26.04
C ALA A 32 23.50 -18.68 -26.31
N VAL A 33 22.83 -19.18 -27.36
CA VAL A 33 21.44 -18.81 -27.69
C VAL A 33 20.44 -19.33 -26.65
N ILE A 34 20.61 -20.57 -26.18
CA ILE A 34 19.74 -21.16 -25.16
C ILE A 34 19.91 -20.44 -23.80
N VAL A 35 21.15 -20.12 -23.41
CA VAL A 35 21.42 -19.34 -22.18
C VAL A 35 20.86 -17.92 -22.33
N GLY A 36 21.00 -17.29 -23.50
CA GLY A 36 20.41 -15.99 -23.78
C GLY A 36 18.88 -15.96 -23.61
N LEU A 37 18.16 -17.00 -24.04
CA LEU A 37 16.70 -17.11 -23.89
C LEU A 37 16.23 -17.38 -22.45
N VAL A 38 17.06 -17.99 -21.62
CA VAL A 38 16.74 -18.21 -20.19
C VAL A 38 17.01 -16.95 -19.36
N VAL A 39 18.06 -16.18 -19.71
CA VAL A 39 18.43 -14.94 -19.00
C VAL A 39 17.60 -13.74 -19.45
N LEU A 40 17.19 -13.67 -20.73
CA LEU A 40 16.37 -12.58 -21.28
C LEU A 40 14.87 -12.88 -21.22
N ARG A 41 14.41 -13.52 -20.14
CA ARG A 41 12.96 -13.55 -19.88
C ARG A 41 12.51 -12.11 -19.61
N PRO A 42 11.63 -11.52 -20.43
CA PRO A 42 11.08 -10.23 -20.10
C PRO A 42 10.37 -10.36 -18.76
N SER A 43 10.83 -9.60 -17.76
CA SER A 43 10.09 -9.43 -16.52
C SER A 43 8.67 -8.98 -16.90
N PRO A 44 7.62 -9.56 -16.27
CA PRO A 44 6.28 -9.01 -16.47
C PRO A 44 6.35 -7.51 -16.16
N PRO A 45 5.76 -6.66 -17.02
CA PRO A 45 5.78 -5.23 -16.77
C PRO A 45 5.24 -4.98 -15.35
N PRO A 46 5.83 -4.05 -14.58
CA PRO A 46 5.26 -3.64 -13.32
C PRO A 46 3.79 -3.35 -13.54
N GLU A 47 2.92 -3.97 -12.73
CA GLU A 47 1.50 -3.71 -12.78
C GLU A 47 1.32 -2.21 -12.62
N ALA A 48 0.78 -1.57 -13.67
CA ALA A 48 0.65 -0.11 -13.68
C ALA A 48 -0.11 0.28 -12.41
N PRO A 49 0.32 1.34 -11.69
CA PRO A 49 -0.40 1.81 -10.52
C PRO A 49 -1.85 1.97 -10.92
N GLN A 50 -2.75 1.25 -10.25
CA GLN A 50 -4.19 1.35 -10.47
C GLN A 50 -4.53 2.82 -10.27
N SER A 51 -4.69 3.53 -11.39
CA SER A 51 -5.05 4.95 -11.36
C SER A 51 -6.25 5.07 -10.45
N GLU A 52 -6.16 5.95 -9.45
CA GLU A 52 -7.23 6.27 -8.51
C GLU A 52 -8.54 6.14 -9.25
N ARG A 53 -9.29 5.07 -8.95
CA ARG A 53 -10.48 4.71 -9.72
C ARG A 53 -11.48 5.81 -9.41
N LEU A 54 -11.49 6.85 -10.23
CA LEU A 54 -12.50 7.88 -10.21
C LEU A 54 -13.81 7.12 -10.36
N LEU A 55 -14.56 6.99 -9.26
CA LEU A 55 -15.83 6.27 -9.25
C LEU A 55 -16.65 6.86 -10.38
N LYS A 56 -16.83 6.10 -11.46
CA LYS A 56 -17.74 6.55 -12.51
C LYS A 56 -19.09 6.68 -11.83
N ALA A 57 -19.79 7.78 -12.05
CA ALA A 57 -21.08 8.07 -11.42
C ALA A 57 -22.12 6.94 -11.64
N ASP A 58 -21.84 6.03 -12.58
CA ASP A 58 -22.64 4.85 -12.92
C ASP A 58 -22.17 3.54 -12.26
N GLU A 59 -21.34 3.57 -11.19
CA GLU A 59 -20.99 2.36 -10.44
C GLU A 59 -21.93 2.12 -9.24
N PRO A 60 -22.45 0.90 -9.03
CA PRO A 60 -23.51 0.63 -8.05
C PRO A 60 -23.02 0.44 -6.61
N GLN A 61 -21.84 0.96 -6.26
CA GLN A 61 -21.17 0.71 -4.97
C GLN A 61 -22.02 1.12 -3.76
N GLY A 62 -22.41 2.40 -3.70
CA GLY A 62 -23.26 2.90 -2.62
C GLY A 62 -24.63 2.21 -2.59
N TRP A 63 -25.16 1.81 -3.75
CA TRP A 63 -26.40 1.05 -3.83
C TRP A 63 -26.25 -0.35 -3.22
N ALA A 64 -25.14 -1.04 -3.51
CA ALA A 64 -24.82 -2.34 -2.96
C ALA A 64 -24.59 -2.28 -1.44
N GLU A 65 -23.90 -1.26 -0.94
CA GLU A 65 -23.69 -1.04 0.50
C GLU A 65 -25.02 -0.88 1.24
N MET A 66 -25.92 -0.03 0.73
CA MET A 66 -27.26 0.13 1.30
C MET A 66 -28.08 -1.16 1.23
N TYR A 67 -27.98 -1.91 0.12
CA TYR A 67 -28.68 -3.19 -0.02
C TYR A 67 -28.21 -4.20 1.02
N VAL A 68 -26.89 -4.36 1.21
CA VAL A 68 -26.32 -5.29 2.19
C VAL A 68 -26.64 -4.84 3.62
N ARG A 69 -26.61 -3.53 3.90
CA ARG A 69 -27.05 -2.98 5.20
C ARG A 69 -28.52 -3.31 5.48
N SER A 70 -29.40 -3.10 4.50
CA SER A 70 -30.84 -3.43 4.60
C SER A 70 -31.05 -4.93 4.82
N TRP A 71 -30.36 -5.77 4.03
CA TRP A 71 -30.39 -7.22 4.20
C TRP A 71 -29.91 -7.66 5.57
N LEU A 72 -28.86 -7.07 6.15
CA LEU A 72 -28.36 -7.39 7.50
C LEU A 72 -29.29 -6.87 8.61
N SER A 73 -30.03 -5.79 8.36
CA SER A 73 -30.96 -5.19 9.32
C SER A 73 -32.32 -5.91 9.36
N ALA A 74 -32.70 -6.59 8.27
CA ALA A 74 -33.99 -7.26 8.16
C ALA A 74 -34.21 -8.34 9.24
N HIS A 75 -35.39 -8.34 9.86
CA HIS A 75 -35.81 -9.27 10.90
C HIS A 75 -37.28 -9.68 10.74
N ARG A 76 -37.77 -10.61 11.59
CA ARG A 76 -39.11 -11.21 11.45
C ARG A 76 -40.26 -10.21 11.40
N GLY A 77 -40.15 -9.12 12.16
CA GLY A 77 -41.14 -8.04 12.20
C GLY A 77 -40.90 -6.87 11.24
N ASP A 78 -39.81 -6.87 10.47
CA ASP A 78 -39.40 -5.73 9.63
C ASP A 78 -38.46 -6.20 8.51
N SER A 79 -38.88 -6.02 7.26
CA SER A 79 -38.01 -6.26 6.10
C SER A 79 -37.01 -5.14 5.86
N ALA A 80 -36.99 -4.08 6.68
CA ALA A 80 -36.04 -2.97 6.71
C ALA A 80 -35.69 -2.40 5.32
N GLY A 81 -36.70 -2.32 4.44
CA GLY A 81 -36.56 -1.77 3.08
C GLY A 81 -35.98 -2.72 2.03
N LEU A 82 -35.82 -4.01 2.34
CA LEU A 82 -35.19 -4.98 1.42
C LEU A 82 -35.90 -5.06 0.05
N GLU A 83 -37.22 -4.87 0.04
CA GLU A 83 -38.05 -4.86 -1.17
C GLU A 83 -37.70 -3.72 -2.13
N ALA A 84 -37.14 -2.61 -1.64
CA ALA A 84 -36.69 -1.50 -2.48
C ALA A 84 -35.48 -1.88 -3.34
N PHE A 85 -34.69 -2.86 -2.89
CA PHE A 85 -33.50 -3.35 -3.60
C PHE A 85 -33.78 -4.66 -4.32
N TYR A 86 -34.54 -5.55 -3.69
CA TYR A 86 -34.92 -6.85 -4.24
C TYR A 86 -36.42 -7.09 -4.04
N PRO A 87 -37.28 -6.68 -5.00
CA PRO A 87 -38.74 -6.77 -4.85
C PRO A 87 -39.27 -8.20 -4.65
N ALA A 88 -38.55 -9.21 -5.15
CA ALA A 88 -38.87 -10.63 -4.93
C ALA A 88 -38.34 -11.17 -3.58
N GLY A 89 -37.84 -10.30 -2.71
CA GLY A 89 -37.21 -10.65 -1.44
C GLY A 89 -38.16 -11.32 -0.45
N MET A 90 -37.64 -12.31 0.26
CA MET A 90 -38.35 -12.98 1.35
C MET A 90 -38.17 -12.23 2.67
N LYS A 91 -39.16 -12.36 3.57
CA LYS A 91 -39.07 -11.86 4.95
C LYS A 91 -37.95 -12.59 5.70
N SER A 92 -37.11 -11.83 6.40
CA SER A 92 -36.09 -12.39 7.29
C SER A 92 -36.75 -13.18 8.41
N THR A 93 -36.17 -14.31 8.81
CA THR A 93 -36.63 -15.11 9.96
C THR A 93 -35.90 -14.76 11.25
N ARG A 94 -34.89 -13.87 11.19
CA ARG A 94 -34.05 -13.48 12.33
C ARG A 94 -34.84 -12.72 13.40
N ALA A 95 -34.43 -12.89 14.65
CA ALA A 95 -34.97 -12.10 15.75
C ALA A 95 -34.34 -10.70 15.79
N VAL A 96 -35.10 -9.73 16.30
CA VAL A 96 -34.67 -8.33 16.44
C VAL A 96 -33.43 -8.25 17.32
N GLY A 97 -32.46 -7.41 16.94
CA GLY A 97 -31.26 -7.13 17.75
C GLY A 97 -30.21 -8.24 17.78
N THR A 98 -30.40 -9.36 17.08
CA THR A 98 -29.40 -10.44 17.00
C THR A 98 -28.20 -10.08 16.12
N GLN A 99 -28.42 -9.23 15.12
CA GLN A 99 -27.38 -8.67 14.25
C GLN A 99 -27.71 -7.20 14.00
N ILE A 100 -26.73 -6.33 14.25
CA ILE A 100 -26.87 -4.89 14.07
C ILE A 100 -25.72 -4.43 13.18
N PRO A 101 -25.97 -4.10 11.90
CA PRO A 101 -24.92 -3.53 11.05
C PRO A 101 -24.58 -2.12 11.55
N VAL A 102 -23.30 -1.89 11.79
CA VAL A 102 -22.74 -0.60 12.22
C VAL A 102 -22.37 0.21 10.98
N ASP A 103 -21.53 -0.38 10.14
CA ASP A 103 -21.02 0.23 8.91
C ASP A 103 -20.91 -0.78 7.77
N THR A 104 -20.84 -0.28 6.54
CA THR A 104 -20.69 -1.06 5.30
C THR A 104 -19.72 -0.38 4.36
N SER A 105 -18.87 -1.16 3.69
CA SER A 105 -17.89 -0.66 2.72
C SER A 105 -17.70 -1.61 1.56
N THR A 106 -17.63 -1.08 0.34
CA THR A 106 -17.35 -1.86 -0.86
C THR A 106 -15.88 -2.26 -0.94
N LEU A 107 -15.62 -3.56 -1.04
CA LEU A 107 -14.27 -4.12 -1.21
C LEU A 107 -13.88 -4.29 -2.67
N SER A 108 -14.83 -4.63 -3.54
CA SER A 108 -14.57 -4.78 -4.97
C SER A 108 -15.84 -4.62 -5.81
N VAL A 109 -15.66 -4.12 -7.03
CA VAL A 109 -16.71 -4.03 -8.04
C VAL A 109 -16.17 -4.49 -9.38
N TRP A 110 -16.92 -5.39 -10.00
CA TRP A 110 -16.67 -5.81 -11.37
C TRP A 110 -17.99 -6.08 -12.11
N SER A 111 -17.94 -5.94 -13.42
CA SER A 111 -19.11 -6.10 -14.30
C SER A 111 -18.91 -7.34 -15.16
N PRO A 112 -19.56 -8.49 -14.85
CA PRO A 112 -19.44 -9.70 -15.66
C PRO A 112 -19.97 -9.50 -17.09
N ARG A 113 -20.96 -8.62 -17.26
CA ARG A 113 -21.63 -8.29 -18.52
C ARG A 113 -22.14 -6.85 -18.44
N LEU A 114 -22.26 -6.18 -19.58
CA LEU A 114 -22.78 -4.81 -19.64
C LEU A 114 -24.13 -4.69 -18.90
N GLY A 115 -24.21 -3.72 -17.97
CA GLY A 115 -25.40 -3.47 -17.16
C GLY A 115 -25.66 -4.50 -16.05
N ALA A 116 -24.72 -5.42 -15.79
CA ALA A 116 -24.74 -6.34 -14.67
C ALA A 116 -23.47 -6.17 -13.83
N TRP A 117 -23.62 -6.32 -12.52
CA TRP A 117 -22.56 -6.02 -11.56
C TRP A 117 -22.53 -7.08 -10.46
N SER A 118 -21.31 -7.40 -10.04
CA SER A 118 -21.03 -8.09 -8.78
C SER A 118 -20.22 -7.14 -7.90
N VAL A 119 -20.76 -6.88 -6.72
CA VAL A 119 -20.16 -5.98 -5.73
C VAL A 119 -19.93 -6.75 -4.44
N MET A 120 -18.67 -6.85 -4.01
CA MET A 120 -18.34 -7.41 -2.70
C MET A 120 -18.40 -6.29 -1.67
N VAL A 121 -19.25 -6.44 -0.65
CA VAL A 121 -19.43 -5.48 0.43
C VAL A 121 -18.99 -6.14 1.74
N ALA A 122 -18.13 -5.46 2.49
CA ALA A 122 -17.86 -5.74 3.89
C ALA A 122 -18.83 -4.97 4.79
N ALA A 123 -19.19 -5.56 5.92
CA ALA A 123 -20.02 -4.95 6.94
C ALA A 123 -19.45 -5.26 8.32
N ASP A 124 -19.31 -4.22 9.14
CA ASP A 124 -19.09 -4.39 10.57
C ASP A 124 -20.43 -4.63 11.25
N VAL A 125 -20.55 -5.78 11.89
CA VAL A 125 -21.81 -6.22 12.50
C VAL A 125 -21.58 -6.52 13.98
N LEU A 126 -22.44 -5.95 14.82
CA LEU A 126 -22.56 -6.38 16.21
C LEU A 126 -23.47 -7.61 16.25
N VAL A 127 -22.89 -8.76 16.58
CA VAL A 127 -23.59 -10.05 16.64
C VAL A 127 -23.80 -10.43 18.10
N GLN A 128 -25.06 -10.69 18.46
CA GLN A 128 -25.41 -11.19 19.79
C GLN A 128 -24.82 -12.58 20.00
N GLN A 129 -24.12 -12.76 21.11
CA GLN A 129 -23.55 -14.02 21.55
C GLN A 129 -24.49 -14.76 22.51
N PRO A 130 -24.28 -16.06 22.77
CA PRO A 130 -25.06 -16.81 23.76
C PRO A 130 -25.01 -16.23 25.18
N ASP A 131 -23.95 -15.47 25.51
CA ASP A 131 -23.80 -14.77 26.79
C ASP A 131 -24.65 -13.47 26.88
N GLY A 132 -25.45 -13.18 25.84
CA GLY A 132 -26.30 -12.00 25.73
C GLY A 132 -25.58 -10.72 25.29
N LYS A 133 -24.25 -10.72 25.20
CA LYS A 133 -23.45 -9.56 24.79
C LYS A 133 -23.31 -9.51 23.27
N HIS A 134 -23.15 -8.31 22.74
CA HIS A 134 -22.77 -8.12 21.33
C HIS A 134 -21.27 -8.13 21.17
N ARG A 135 -20.79 -8.78 20.10
CA ARG A 135 -19.38 -8.72 19.69
C ARG A 135 -19.31 -8.29 18.23
N ALA A 136 -18.34 -7.43 17.94
CA ALA A 136 -18.05 -6.99 16.58
C ALA A 136 -17.54 -8.16 15.74
N ARG A 137 -18.02 -8.22 14.50
CA ARG A 137 -17.60 -9.21 13.50
C ARG A 137 -17.68 -8.58 12.12
N LEU A 138 -16.60 -8.75 11.35
CA LEU A 138 -16.59 -8.44 9.93
C LEU A 138 -17.32 -9.54 9.15
N VAL A 139 -18.26 -9.15 8.30
CA VAL A 139 -19.02 -10.03 7.40
C VAL A 139 -18.89 -9.50 5.98
N CYS A 140 -18.66 -10.38 5.00
CA CYS A 140 -18.63 -9.99 3.60
C CYS A 140 -19.74 -10.69 2.83
N ALA A 141 -20.36 -9.95 1.92
CA ALA A 141 -21.41 -10.47 1.06
C ALA A 141 -21.25 -9.95 -0.37
N GLU A 142 -21.61 -10.78 -1.33
CA GLU A 142 -21.66 -10.44 -2.74
C GLU A 142 -23.08 -10.01 -3.11
N ALA A 143 -23.22 -8.78 -3.62
CA ALA A 143 -24.45 -8.23 -4.17
C ALA A 143 -24.44 -8.34 -5.69
N SER A 144 -25.41 -9.07 -6.23
CA SER A 144 -25.64 -9.19 -7.68
C SER A 144 -26.71 -8.19 -8.12
N LEU A 145 -26.34 -7.26 -8.99
CA LEU A 145 -27.18 -6.14 -9.42
C LEU A 145 -27.27 -6.08 -10.94
N VAL A 146 -28.40 -5.63 -11.46
CA VAL A 146 -28.55 -5.17 -12.85
C VAL A 146 -29.07 -3.74 -12.88
N GLY A 147 -28.66 -2.98 -13.88
CA GLY A 147 -29.08 -1.58 -14.03
C GLY A 147 -28.02 -0.70 -14.67
N ASN A 148 -28.25 0.61 -14.54
CA ASN A 148 -27.39 1.67 -15.03
C ASN A 148 -27.46 2.85 -14.03
N GLY A 149 -26.70 3.93 -14.24
CA GLY A 149 -26.67 5.08 -13.32
C GLY A 149 -28.04 5.71 -13.02
N GLU A 150 -29.09 5.41 -13.78
CA GLU A 150 -30.47 5.85 -13.53
C GLU A 150 -31.20 4.97 -12.50
N GLY A 151 -30.74 3.74 -12.26
CA GLY A 151 -31.31 2.84 -11.26
C GLY A 151 -30.75 1.41 -11.32
N TYR A 152 -30.80 0.74 -10.17
CA TYR A 152 -30.33 -0.64 -10.01
C TYR A 152 -31.38 -1.49 -9.30
N VAL A 153 -31.41 -2.77 -9.66
CA VAL A 153 -32.21 -3.78 -8.97
C VAL A 153 -31.34 -5.00 -8.69
N ALA A 154 -31.46 -5.55 -7.49
CA ALA A 154 -30.79 -6.80 -7.14
C ALA A 154 -31.47 -7.98 -7.82
N THR A 155 -30.67 -8.96 -8.24
CA THR A 155 -31.18 -10.19 -8.87
C THR A 155 -31.38 -11.33 -7.88
N SER A 156 -30.82 -11.21 -6.68
CA SER A 156 -30.86 -12.20 -5.61
C SER A 156 -30.57 -11.54 -4.26
N LEU A 157 -30.87 -12.26 -3.16
CA LEU A 157 -30.33 -11.91 -1.83
C LEU A 157 -28.80 -11.84 -1.86
N PRO A 158 -28.16 -11.03 -0.99
CA PRO A 158 -26.71 -11.03 -0.87
C PRO A 158 -26.19 -12.41 -0.50
N THR A 159 -25.11 -12.84 -1.15
CA THR A 159 -24.48 -14.14 -0.90
C THR A 159 -23.34 -13.95 0.12
N PRO A 160 -23.37 -14.58 1.31
CA PRO A 160 -22.24 -14.53 2.23
C PRO A 160 -20.98 -15.13 1.60
N VAL A 161 -19.86 -14.42 1.68
CA VAL A 161 -18.56 -14.84 1.14
C VAL A 161 -17.47 -14.63 2.18
N ALA A 162 -16.31 -15.27 1.97
CA ALA A 162 -15.15 -15.04 2.81
C ALA A 162 -14.63 -13.60 2.62
N CYS A 163 -14.40 -12.88 3.71
CA CYS A 163 -13.70 -11.61 3.66
C CYS A 163 -12.22 -11.81 3.28
N PRO A 164 -11.60 -10.84 2.59
CA PRO A 164 -10.14 -10.78 2.50
C PRO A 164 -9.53 -10.86 3.90
N ARG A 165 -8.49 -11.68 4.03
CA ARG A 165 -7.78 -11.85 5.30
C ARG A 165 -6.77 -10.72 5.50
N THR A 166 -6.64 -10.27 6.74
CA THR A 166 -5.48 -9.48 7.16
C THR A 166 -4.22 -10.31 6.96
N LEU A 167 -3.23 -9.74 6.26
CA LEU A 167 -1.91 -10.36 6.10
C LEU A 167 -1.03 -10.11 7.32
N ALA A 168 0.10 -10.81 7.39
CA ALA A 168 1.10 -10.53 8.41
C ALA A 168 1.65 -9.10 8.25
N ALA A 169 2.11 -8.52 9.36
CA ALA A 169 2.79 -7.23 9.32
C ALA A 169 4.03 -7.31 8.40
N VAL A 170 4.23 -6.25 7.62
CA VAL A 170 5.42 -6.07 6.78
C VAL A 170 6.49 -5.38 7.64
N GLU A 171 7.73 -5.85 7.54
CA GLU A 171 8.88 -5.19 8.15
C GLU A 171 9.25 -3.94 7.35
N LEU A 172 9.60 -2.85 8.02
CA LEU A 172 9.95 -1.58 7.37
C LEU A 172 11.46 -1.37 7.35
N ASP A 173 12.00 -0.81 6.28
CA ASP A 173 13.45 -0.64 6.08
C ASP A 173 14.00 0.65 6.72
N TYR A 174 13.86 0.74 8.03
CA TYR A 174 14.41 1.84 8.84
C TYR A 174 15.27 1.25 9.96
N PRO A 175 16.44 0.67 9.65
CA PRO A 175 17.24 -0.08 10.61
C PRO A 175 17.83 0.81 11.71
N GLU A 176 18.04 2.09 11.42
CA GLU A 176 18.78 3.00 12.29
C GLU A 176 17.86 3.72 13.27
N THR A 177 18.27 3.81 14.54
CA THR A 177 17.55 4.58 15.55
C THR A 177 18.16 5.97 15.66
N ALA A 178 17.35 7.00 15.44
CA ALA A 178 17.77 8.39 15.59
C ALA A 178 17.27 8.98 16.92
N GLU A 179 18.06 9.88 17.50
CA GLU A 179 17.70 10.53 18.76
C GLU A 179 16.51 11.50 18.56
N PRO A 180 15.39 11.36 19.29
CA PRO A 180 14.24 12.27 19.17
C PRO A 180 14.56 13.74 19.47
N ASN A 181 15.57 13.98 20.32
CA ASN A 181 16.05 15.33 20.66
C ASN A 181 17.25 15.77 19.80
N GLY A 182 17.72 14.90 18.90
CA GLY A 182 18.80 15.21 17.97
C GLY A 182 18.34 16.12 16.81
N PRO A 183 19.23 16.51 15.90
CA PRO A 183 18.95 17.47 14.82
C PRO A 183 17.77 17.07 13.91
N ILE A 184 17.70 15.80 13.51
CA ILE A 184 16.58 15.27 12.70
C ILE A 184 15.30 15.28 13.55
N GLY A 185 15.36 14.75 14.78
CA GLY A 185 14.21 14.70 15.70
C GLY A 185 13.64 16.07 16.07
N GLN A 186 14.47 17.10 16.23
CA GLN A 186 14.02 18.48 16.44
C GLN A 186 13.28 19.04 15.22
N SER A 187 13.75 18.72 14.00
CA SER A 187 13.06 19.13 12.78
C SER A 187 11.72 18.43 12.63
N VAL A 188 11.69 17.11 12.83
CA VAL A 188 10.47 16.29 12.81
C VAL A 188 9.48 16.75 13.88
N HIS A 189 9.91 16.94 15.12
CA HIS A 189 9.03 17.37 16.21
C HIS A 189 8.48 18.77 15.96
N GLY A 190 9.30 19.71 15.52
CA GLY A 190 8.86 21.06 15.16
C GLY A 190 7.89 21.07 13.98
N PHE A 191 8.12 20.21 12.99
CA PHE A 191 7.18 19.97 11.90
C PHE A 191 5.84 19.45 12.42
N LEU A 192 5.83 18.40 13.24
CA LEU A 192 4.60 17.82 13.79
C LEU A 192 3.83 18.83 14.66
N LEU A 193 4.52 19.65 15.46
CA LEU A 193 3.89 20.74 16.22
C LEU A 193 3.20 21.77 15.31
N ALA A 194 3.88 22.21 14.25
CA ALA A 194 3.32 23.18 13.32
C ALA A 194 2.20 22.59 12.45
N TYR A 195 2.34 21.33 12.03
CA TYR A 195 1.44 20.64 11.13
C TYR A 195 0.15 20.15 11.80
N LEU A 196 0.26 19.56 13.00
CA LEU A 196 -0.86 18.92 13.70
C LEU A 196 -1.50 19.78 14.78
N VAL A 197 -0.69 20.57 15.49
CA VAL A 197 -1.11 21.39 16.64
C VAL A 197 -1.31 22.86 16.25
N GLY A 198 -0.85 23.24 15.06
CA GLY A 198 -0.89 24.63 14.60
C GLY A 198 0.02 25.57 15.41
N ARG A 199 1.05 25.03 16.08
CA ARG A 199 2.00 25.82 16.89
C ARG A 199 3.34 25.97 16.19
N GLY A 200 3.77 27.23 16.02
CA GLY A 200 5.00 27.57 15.31
C GLY A 200 4.76 27.81 13.82
N GLU A 201 5.84 28.05 13.09
CA GLU A 201 5.78 28.37 11.66
C GLU A 201 6.12 27.12 10.82
N LEU A 202 5.13 26.55 10.13
CA LEU A 202 5.32 25.34 9.33
C LEU A 202 6.42 25.50 8.27
N ASN A 203 6.48 26.66 7.60
CA ASN A 203 7.47 26.98 6.58
C ASN A 203 8.91 26.95 7.11
N ARG A 204 9.11 27.02 8.43
CA ARG A 204 10.43 26.79 9.01
C ARG A 204 10.83 25.35 8.78
N TYR A 205 9.97 24.37 8.96
CA TYR A 205 10.33 22.95 8.96
C TYR A 205 10.19 22.27 7.60
N VAL A 206 9.51 22.91 6.64
CA VAL A 206 9.28 22.36 5.29
C VAL A 206 10.30 22.90 4.30
N ALA A 207 10.77 22.05 3.38
CA ALA A 207 11.71 22.43 2.34
C ALA A 207 11.07 23.43 1.35
N PRO A 208 11.83 24.40 0.80
CA PRO A 208 11.30 25.34 -0.19
C PRO A 208 10.69 24.64 -1.41
N GLY A 209 9.53 25.11 -1.86
CA GLY A 209 8.83 24.54 -3.03
C GLY A 209 7.98 23.30 -2.73
N THR A 210 8.03 22.77 -1.50
CA THR A 210 7.15 21.69 -1.06
C THR A 210 5.76 22.23 -0.70
N ASN A 211 4.71 21.57 -1.19
CA ASN A 211 3.32 21.92 -0.91
C ASN A 211 2.76 21.07 0.25
N ILE A 212 3.19 21.38 1.48
CA ILE A 212 2.61 20.80 2.70
C ILE A 212 1.95 21.95 3.49
N GLY A 213 0.64 21.89 3.64
CA GLY A 213 -0.14 22.85 4.42
C GLY A 213 -0.50 22.29 5.80
N ALA A 214 -0.55 23.14 6.82
CA ALA A 214 -0.98 22.71 8.16
C ALA A 214 -2.44 22.23 8.15
N ILE A 215 -2.79 21.32 9.06
CA ILE A 215 -4.18 20.86 9.22
C ILE A 215 -4.98 21.96 9.94
N VAL A 216 -6.08 22.39 9.33
CA VAL A 216 -6.95 23.45 9.86
C VAL A 216 -8.40 22.95 9.89
N PRO A 217 -9.07 22.94 11.06
CA PRO A 217 -8.54 23.28 12.40
C PRO A 217 -7.50 22.25 12.90
N PRO A 218 -6.63 22.62 13.88
CA PRO A 218 -5.64 21.69 14.43
C PRO A 218 -6.29 20.38 14.94
N LEU A 219 -5.65 19.26 14.65
CA LEU A 219 -6.15 17.93 15.01
C LEU A 219 -5.89 17.60 16.48
N TYR A 220 -4.76 18.08 17.02
CA TYR A 220 -4.32 17.83 18.39
C TYR A 220 -4.02 19.12 19.13
N ALA A 221 -4.13 19.09 20.45
CA ALA A 221 -3.73 20.18 21.35
C ALA A 221 -2.25 20.12 21.72
N GLU A 222 -1.64 18.93 21.66
CA GLU A 222 -0.22 18.66 21.93
C GLU A 222 0.24 17.44 21.12
N VAL A 223 1.56 17.37 20.83
CA VAL A 223 2.20 16.20 20.23
C VAL A 223 3.51 15.89 20.95
N GLN A 224 3.82 14.62 21.13
CA GLN A 224 5.06 14.14 21.74
C GLN A 224 5.71 13.08 20.84
N LEU A 225 6.92 13.36 20.35
CA LEU A 225 7.71 12.39 19.58
C LEU A 225 8.26 11.29 20.49
N LEU A 226 8.02 10.03 20.13
CA LEU A 226 8.38 8.85 20.93
C LEU A 226 9.56 8.09 20.34
N GLU A 227 9.49 7.82 19.04
CA GLU A 227 10.49 7.03 18.31
C GLU A 227 10.77 7.71 16.98
N LEU A 228 12.03 7.67 16.58
CA LEU A 228 12.48 8.12 15.28
C LEU A 228 13.46 7.09 14.74
N ARG A 229 13.20 6.59 13.53
CA ARG A 229 14.09 5.66 12.84
C ARG A 229 14.42 6.20 11.46
N THR A 230 15.61 5.91 10.94
CA THR A 230 16.05 6.31 9.60
C THR A 230 16.42 5.10 8.76
N HIS A 231 16.24 5.23 7.45
CA HIS A 231 16.73 4.25 6.49
C HIS A 231 18.25 4.37 6.35
N GLU A 232 18.71 5.61 6.10
CA GLU A 232 20.12 5.89 5.91
C GLU A 232 20.88 5.88 7.25
N PRO A 233 22.08 5.28 7.28
CA PRO A 233 22.98 5.37 8.42
C PRO A 233 23.67 6.72 8.49
N PHE A 234 23.99 7.12 9.72
CA PHE A 234 24.76 8.33 10.00
C PHE A 234 25.98 8.00 10.86
N GLU A 235 27.13 8.50 10.42
CA GLU A 235 28.30 8.54 11.30
C GLU A 235 28.05 9.51 12.47
N PRO A 236 28.67 9.28 13.64
CA PRO A 236 28.52 10.16 14.80
C PRO A 236 28.74 11.64 14.45
N GLY A 237 27.71 12.47 14.70
CA GLY A 237 27.76 13.91 14.46
C GLY A 237 27.45 14.35 13.02
N GLN A 238 27.33 13.43 12.05
CA GLN A 238 26.96 13.76 10.67
C GLN A 238 25.57 14.39 10.59
N ALA A 239 24.60 13.83 11.33
CA ALA A 239 23.24 14.37 11.39
C ALA A 239 23.17 15.81 11.95
N ALA A 240 24.17 16.26 12.73
CA ALA A 240 24.23 17.61 13.29
C ALA A 240 24.82 18.65 12.34
N ARG A 241 25.56 18.21 11.33
CA ARG A 241 26.16 19.07 10.31
C ARG A 241 26.01 18.39 8.94
N PRO A 242 24.77 18.22 8.47
CA PRO A 242 24.54 17.54 7.21
C PRO A 242 25.01 18.39 6.04
N LEU A 243 25.45 17.73 4.97
CA LEU A 243 25.79 18.39 3.72
C LEU A 243 24.51 18.80 3.00
N ASP A 244 24.49 19.99 2.41
CA ASP A 244 23.34 20.47 1.65
C ASP A 244 22.99 19.47 0.53
N GLY A 245 21.69 19.17 0.41
CA GLY A 245 21.15 18.18 -0.53
C GLY A 245 21.20 16.74 -0.01
N THR A 246 21.73 16.47 1.19
CA THR A 246 21.62 15.13 1.80
C THR A 246 20.16 14.82 2.08
N GLU A 247 19.68 13.68 1.59
CA GLU A 247 18.32 13.18 1.82
C GLU A 247 18.33 12.09 2.89
N VAL A 248 17.25 12.00 3.66
CA VAL A 248 17.02 10.92 4.63
C VAL A 248 15.55 10.55 4.67
N HIS A 249 15.28 9.24 4.67
CA HIS A 249 13.95 8.68 4.90
C HIS A 249 13.84 8.32 6.37
N ALA A 250 12.77 8.77 7.01
CA ALA A 250 12.54 8.55 8.43
C ALA A 250 11.11 8.05 8.70
N THR A 251 10.97 7.21 9.73
CA THR A 251 9.69 6.96 10.38
C THR A 251 9.68 7.63 11.75
N ALA A 252 8.59 8.32 12.05
CA ALA A 252 8.38 9.02 13.30
C ALA A 252 7.10 8.52 13.97
N ARG A 253 7.22 8.00 15.18
CA ARG A 253 6.08 7.63 16.02
C ARG A 253 5.88 8.69 17.09
N ALA A 254 4.67 9.18 17.24
CA ALA A 254 4.32 10.18 18.24
C ALA A 254 2.99 9.87 18.93
N TRP A 255 2.76 10.52 20.07
CA TRP A 255 1.44 10.67 20.66
C TRP A 255 0.86 12.02 20.27
N GLY A 256 -0.36 12.03 19.76
CA GLY A 256 -1.20 13.22 19.62
C GLY A 256 -2.22 13.26 20.76
N TYR A 257 -2.26 14.37 21.49
CA TYR A 257 -3.22 14.60 22.57
C TYR A 257 -4.34 15.52 22.08
N ASP A 258 -5.60 15.10 22.23
CA ASP A 258 -6.73 15.97 21.92
C ASP A 258 -6.97 17.03 23.01
N GLY A 259 -7.97 17.89 22.82
CA GLY A 259 -8.32 18.95 23.78
C GLY A 259 -8.82 18.45 25.14
N LEU A 260 -9.10 17.14 25.28
CA LEU A 260 -9.49 16.47 26.51
C LEU A 260 -8.34 15.64 27.12
N GLY A 261 -7.15 15.70 26.52
CA GLY A 261 -5.97 14.93 26.92
C GLY A 261 -6.03 13.45 26.55
N GLN A 262 -6.95 13.04 25.67
CA GLN A 262 -6.96 11.67 25.16
C GLN A 262 -5.83 11.48 24.15
N VAL A 263 -5.20 10.30 24.21
CA VAL A 263 -4.00 9.98 23.43
C VAL A 263 -4.37 9.14 22.21
N THR A 264 -3.86 9.55 21.05
CA THR A 264 -3.81 8.74 19.84
C THR A 264 -2.35 8.54 19.42
N THR A 265 -1.92 7.30 19.19
CA THR A 265 -0.63 7.01 18.58
C THR A 265 -0.70 7.28 17.08
N ILE A 266 0.28 8.02 16.56
CA ILE A 266 0.39 8.41 15.16
C ILE A 266 1.77 8.03 14.64
N ASP A 267 1.82 7.51 13.41
CA ASP A 267 3.06 7.18 12.70
C ASP A 267 3.13 8.03 11.42
N TYR A 268 4.31 8.58 11.12
CA TYR A 268 4.61 9.31 9.90
C TYR A 268 5.82 8.70 9.20
N ALA A 269 5.71 8.46 7.90
CA ALA A 269 6.85 8.27 7.02
C ALA A 269 7.18 9.62 6.38
N LEU A 270 8.43 10.05 6.49
CA LEU A 270 8.89 11.38 6.08
C LEU A 270 10.17 11.27 5.28
N THR A 271 10.27 12.12 4.25
CA THR A 271 11.53 12.40 3.59
C THR A 271 12.00 13.78 4.04
N LEU A 272 13.25 13.87 4.48
CA LEU A 272 13.90 15.11 4.86
C LEU A 272 15.09 15.39 3.95
N VAL A 273 15.33 16.67 3.67
CA VAL A 273 16.50 17.16 2.95
C VAL A 273 17.27 18.16 3.80
N ALA A 274 18.59 18.07 3.76
CA ALA A 274 19.47 19.00 4.42
C ALA A 274 19.69 20.25 3.57
N ARG A 275 19.59 21.42 4.20
CA ARG A 275 19.86 22.72 3.57
C ARG A 275 20.36 23.70 4.60
N ALA A 276 21.43 24.44 4.31
CA ALA A 276 22.04 25.39 5.24
C ALA A 276 22.31 24.79 6.64
N GLY A 277 22.78 23.53 6.68
CA GLY A 277 23.13 22.83 7.92
C GLY A 277 21.95 22.41 8.81
N ARG A 278 20.73 22.39 8.27
CA ARG A 278 19.51 21.98 8.98
C ARG A 278 18.68 21.02 8.14
N TRP A 279 17.89 20.19 8.81
CA TRP A 279 16.94 19.30 8.16
C TRP A 279 15.60 20.00 7.92
N GLU A 280 15.02 19.76 6.76
CA GLU A 280 13.71 20.25 6.33
C GLU A 280 12.91 19.08 5.74
N ILE A 281 11.63 18.99 6.05
CA ILE A 281 10.72 17.96 5.51
C ILE A 281 10.42 18.32 4.06
N SER A 282 10.79 17.44 3.13
CA SER A 282 10.48 17.60 1.71
C SER A 282 9.21 16.86 1.30
N ARG A 283 8.82 15.81 2.04
CA ARG A 283 7.65 14.98 1.75
C ARG A 283 7.09 14.28 2.98
N ILE A 284 5.77 14.13 3.03
CA ILE A 284 5.09 13.09 3.83
C ILE A 284 4.91 11.91 2.88
N ASP A 285 5.57 10.80 3.15
CA ASP A 285 5.57 9.65 2.26
C ASP A 285 4.21 8.93 2.35
N PRO A 286 3.56 8.64 1.21
CA PRO A 286 2.26 7.96 1.21
C PRO A 286 2.37 6.51 1.67
N VAL A 287 3.55 5.90 1.53
CA VAL A 287 3.85 4.54 1.96
C VAL A 287 5.28 4.53 2.53
N PRO A 288 5.52 3.96 3.73
CA PRO A 288 6.86 3.75 4.26
C PRO A 288 7.64 2.74 3.42
N LEU A 289 8.97 2.79 3.48
CA LEU A 289 9.84 1.83 2.80
C LEU A 289 9.65 0.41 3.41
N PRO A 290 9.20 -0.59 2.62
CA PRO A 290 9.19 -1.98 3.07
C PRO A 290 10.61 -2.55 3.05
N ALA A 291 10.90 -3.49 3.95
CA ALA A 291 12.17 -4.23 3.93
C ALA A 291 12.23 -5.19 2.72
N GLY A 292 13.31 -5.09 1.94
CA GLY A 292 13.69 -6.11 0.95
C GLY A 292 13.09 -5.98 -0.47
N GLU A 293 12.99 -4.77 -1.02
CA GLU A 293 12.92 -4.57 -2.48
C GLU A 293 14.31 -4.49 -3.13
#